data_AF-G8EGG9-F1
#
_entry.id   AF-G8EGG9-F1
#
_cell.length_a   1.000
_cell.length_b   1.000
_cell.length_c   1.000
_cell.angle_alpha   90.00
_cell.angle_beta   90.00
_cell.angle_gamma   90.00
#
_symmetry.space_group_name_H-M   'P 1'
#
loop_
_entity.id
_entity.type
_entity.pdbx_description
1 polymer ?
#
loop_
_entity_poly.entity_id
_entity_poly.type
_entity_poly.pdbx_seq_one_letter_code
_entity_poly.pdbx_strand_id
1 'polypeptide(L)'
;SIKSDQKSFTSIVRYGELKDNGERYTLSIKSENLHYFTRYAYNGRGAELSELLYFNNKLYTIDDKTGIIFEVKHGGDLIPWVILSNGDGNQKNGFKAEWATVKGDKLIVGSTGIPWFEEKTQSLNTYSLWVKEISKEGEVTNVNWKSQYSKVKNAMGIPSSVGFV
;
A
#
# COMPACT_ATOMS: atom_id res chain seq x y z
N SER A 1 16.18 -9.64 -30.98
CA SER A 1 15.14 -9.35 -29.97
C SER A 1 14.23 -8.29 -30.53
N ILE A 2 12.99 -8.66 -30.84
CA ILE A 2 11.98 -7.75 -31.40
C ILE A 2 11.61 -6.77 -30.29
N LYS A 3 11.89 -5.48 -30.50
CA LYS A 3 11.48 -4.40 -29.58
C LYS A 3 9.97 -4.23 -29.69
N SER A 4 9.21 -5.05 -28.98
CA SER A 4 7.79 -4.77 -28.70
C SER A 4 7.72 -3.62 -27.71
N ASP A 5 6.74 -2.73 -27.89
CA ASP A 5 6.44 -1.58 -27.04
C ASP A 5 6.71 -1.86 -25.55
N GLN A 6 7.52 -0.99 -24.95
CA GLN A 6 7.88 -1.09 -23.55
C GLN A 6 6.68 -0.69 -22.69
N LYS A 7 5.84 -1.66 -22.32
CA LYS A 7 4.69 -1.42 -21.44
C LYS A 7 5.13 -0.65 -20.19
N SER A 8 4.54 0.54 -20.02
CA SER A 8 4.65 1.39 -18.83
C SER A 8 3.30 1.48 -18.16
N PHE A 9 3.31 1.53 -16.83
CA PHE A 9 2.14 1.70 -15.99
C PHE A 9 2.21 3.08 -15.34
N THR A 10 1.08 3.77 -15.26
CA THR A 10 1.04 5.18 -14.86
C THR A 10 -0.06 5.42 -13.82
N SER A 11 0.27 6.20 -12.80
CA SER A 11 -0.67 6.82 -11.87
C SER A 11 -0.62 8.34 -12.01
N ILE A 12 -1.61 9.04 -11.47
CA ILE A 12 -1.72 10.49 -11.48
C ILE A 12 -1.59 11.01 -10.05
N VAL A 13 -0.67 11.93 -9.83
CA VAL A 13 -0.54 12.70 -8.59
C VAL A 13 -0.97 14.13 -8.84
N ARG A 14 -1.81 14.66 -7.95
CA ARG A 14 -2.22 16.06 -7.95
C ARG A 14 -1.71 16.75 -6.70
N TYR A 15 -1.12 17.91 -6.90
CA TYR A 15 -0.66 18.75 -5.79
C TYR A 15 -1.70 19.84 -5.51
N GLY A 16 -1.79 20.24 -4.25
CA GLY A 16 -2.70 21.29 -3.81
C GLY A 16 -2.24 21.88 -2.48
N GLU A 17 -3.02 22.83 -2.00
CA GLU A 17 -2.88 23.47 -0.70
C GLU A 17 -4.13 23.17 0.13
N LEU A 18 -3.92 22.75 1.37
CA LEU A 18 -4.94 22.72 2.41
C LEU A 18 -4.66 23.86 3.38
N LYS A 19 -5.55 24.85 3.42
CA LYS A 19 -5.43 26.01 4.30
C LYS A 19 -6.41 25.90 5.46
N ASP A 20 -5.90 26.06 6.68
CA ASP A 20 -6.72 26.24 7.88
C ASP A 20 -7.15 27.71 8.00
N ASN A 21 -8.46 27.95 8.10
CA ASN A 21 -9.02 29.29 8.31
C ASN A 21 -9.69 29.43 9.68
N GLY A 22 -9.35 28.56 10.64
CA GLY A 22 -9.91 28.52 12.00
C GLY A 22 -11.10 27.58 12.12
N GLU A 23 -12.26 27.96 11.60
CA GLU A 23 -13.48 27.11 11.68
C GLU A 23 -13.61 26.12 10.52
N ARG A 24 -12.98 26.41 9.38
CA ARG A 24 -13.10 25.64 8.14
C ARG A 24 -11.77 25.54 7.42
N TYR A 25 -11.59 24.44 6.71
CA TYR A 25 -10.48 24.26 5.78
C TYR A 25 -10.87 24.66 4.37
N THR A 26 -9.92 25.20 3.62
CA THR A 26 -10.03 25.41 2.17
C THR A 26 -9.03 24.54 1.46
N LEU A 27 -9.50 23.70 0.55
CA LEU A 27 -8.67 22.87 -0.33
C LEU A 27 -8.61 23.50 -1.72
N SER A 28 -7.40 23.79 -2.20
CA SER A 28 -7.14 24.23 -3.58
C SER A 28 -6.24 23.23 -4.29
N ILE A 29 -6.73 22.59 -5.34
CA ILE A 29 -5.97 21.59 -6.12
C ILE A 29 -5.47 22.24 -7.41
N LYS A 30 -4.20 22.06 -7.74
CA LYS A 30 -3.64 22.50 -9.02
C LYS A 30 -4.33 21.75 -10.17
N SER A 31 -4.58 22.43 -11.28
CA SER A 31 -5.22 21.82 -12.46
C SER A 31 -4.34 20.79 -13.17
N GLU A 32 -3.02 20.86 -12.95
CA GLU A 32 -2.04 19.97 -13.55
C GLU A 32 -2.10 18.55 -12.97
N ASN A 33 -2.15 17.56 -13.85
CA ASN A 33 -1.94 16.16 -13.51
C ASN A 33 -0.45 15.84 -13.70
N LEU A 34 0.23 15.40 -12.64
CA LEU A 34 1.58 14.86 -12.77
C LEU A 34 1.50 13.35 -12.93
N HIS A 35 2.10 12.86 -14.01
CA HIS A 35 2.10 11.44 -14.33
C HIS A 35 3.32 10.77 -13.70
N TYR A 36 3.06 9.79 -12.85
CA TYR A 36 4.09 8.98 -12.21
C TYR A 36 4.07 7.59 -12.83
N PHE A 37 5.18 7.16 -13.42
CA PHE A 37 5.23 5.92 -14.17
C PHE A 37 6.23 4.92 -13.60
N THR A 38 5.94 3.65 -13.84
CA THR A 38 6.85 2.54 -13.54
C THR A 38 6.73 1.46 -14.61
N ARG A 39 7.79 0.68 -14.74
CA ARG A 39 7.82 -0.53 -15.59
C ARG A 39 7.80 -1.81 -14.78
N TYR A 40 7.90 -1.68 -13.45
CA TYR A 40 7.64 -2.79 -12.56
C TYR A 40 6.16 -3.13 -12.61
N ALA A 41 5.88 -4.42 -12.74
CA ALA A 41 4.54 -4.93 -12.81
C ALA A 41 4.50 -6.38 -12.34
N TYR A 42 3.37 -6.77 -11.79
CA TYR A 42 3.05 -8.14 -11.44
C TYR A 42 1.81 -8.56 -12.23
N ASN A 43 1.90 -9.64 -12.99
CA ASN A 43 0.83 -10.12 -13.89
C ASN A 43 0.25 -9.02 -14.80
N GLY A 44 1.14 -8.16 -15.33
CA GLY A 44 0.76 -7.10 -16.26
C GLY A 44 -0.01 -5.95 -15.62
N ARG A 45 0.12 -5.75 -14.31
CA ARG A 45 -0.44 -4.63 -13.55
C ARG A 45 0.64 -3.98 -12.70
N GLY A 46 0.64 -2.65 -12.62
CA GLY A 46 1.59 -1.86 -11.84
C GLY A 46 1.08 -0.42 -11.74
N ALA A 47 1.78 0.41 -10.96
CA ALA A 47 1.35 1.77 -10.64
C ALA A 47 -0.07 1.84 -10.03
N GLU A 48 -0.55 0.77 -9.39
CA GLU A 48 -1.79 0.77 -8.63
C GLU A 48 -1.47 1.23 -7.21
N LEU A 49 -1.24 2.54 -7.10
CA LEU A 49 -0.75 3.20 -5.90
C LEU A 49 -1.88 3.35 -4.87
N SER A 50 -1.74 2.70 -3.70
CA SER A 50 -2.81 2.65 -2.68
C SER A 50 -2.57 3.54 -1.46
N GLU A 51 -1.43 4.24 -1.38
CA GLU A 51 -1.12 5.12 -0.25
C GLU A 51 -0.09 6.19 -0.65
N LEU A 52 -0.06 7.33 0.07
CA LEU A 52 0.94 8.38 -0.06
C LEU A 52 1.29 8.96 1.32
N LEU A 53 2.52 8.74 1.79
CA LEU A 53 2.93 9.20 3.12
C LEU A 53 4.38 9.65 3.22
N TYR A 54 4.67 10.47 4.22
CA TYR A 54 6.01 10.95 4.51
C TYR A 54 6.66 10.09 5.60
N PHE A 55 7.86 9.57 5.31
CA PHE A 55 8.65 8.77 6.24
C PHE A 55 10.14 8.99 5.98
N ASN A 56 10.96 9.03 7.03
CA ASN A 56 12.42 9.19 6.92
C ASN A 56 12.86 10.30 5.94
N ASN A 57 12.24 11.48 6.08
CA ASN A 57 12.48 12.68 5.26
C ASN A 57 12.20 12.53 3.75
N LYS A 58 11.36 11.56 3.37
CA LYS A 58 11.01 11.24 1.99
C LYS A 58 9.52 10.98 1.84
N LEU A 59 8.99 11.25 0.66
CA LEU A 59 7.62 10.89 0.29
C LEU A 59 7.62 9.49 -0.32
N TYR A 60 6.73 8.62 0.15
CA TYR A 60 6.61 7.24 -0.33
C TYR A 60 5.20 6.93 -0.78
N THR A 61 5.10 6.01 -1.74
CA THR A 61 3.85 5.38 -2.19
C THR A 61 4.06 3.89 -2.34
N ILE A 62 2.97 3.12 -2.44
CA ILE A 62 3.02 1.65 -2.46
C ILE A 62 2.12 1.13 -3.56
N ASP A 63 2.66 0.29 -4.44
CA ASP A 63 1.91 -0.38 -5.50
C ASP A 63 1.34 -1.71 -5.00
N ASP A 64 0.01 -1.81 -4.94
CA ASP A 64 -0.70 -2.96 -4.33
C ASP A 64 -0.61 -4.25 -5.14
N LYS A 65 -0.04 -4.22 -6.36
CA LYS A 65 0.19 -5.42 -7.18
C LYS A 65 1.57 -5.98 -7.01
N THR A 66 2.57 -5.11 -7.08
CA THR A 66 3.97 -5.51 -6.99
C THR A 66 4.43 -5.63 -5.55
N GLY A 67 3.75 -4.95 -4.61
CA GLY A 67 4.19 -4.80 -3.22
C GLY A 67 5.41 -3.89 -3.08
N ILE A 68 5.80 -3.16 -4.14
CA ILE A 68 6.94 -2.26 -4.09
C ILE A 68 6.54 -0.94 -3.44
N ILE A 69 7.33 -0.53 -2.45
CA ILE A 69 7.34 0.82 -1.90
C ILE A 69 8.28 1.66 -2.79
N PHE A 70 7.75 2.74 -3.35
CA PHE A 70 8.50 3.69 -4.16
C PHE A 70 8.71 4.99 -3.39
N GLU A 71 9.92 5.53 -3.41
CA GLU A 71 10.14 6.94 -3.14
C GLU A 71 9.56 7.77 -4.29
N VAL A 72 8.72 8.73 -3.95
CA VAL A 72 8.06 9.64 -4.88
C VAL A 72 8.94 10.88 -5.03
N LYS A 73 9.57 11.02 -6.20
CA LYS A 73 10.36 12.20 -6.54
C LYS A 73 9.52 13.15 -7.40
N HIS A 74 9.54 14.44 -7.04
CA HIS A 74 8.85 15.45 -7.83
C HIS A 74 9.31 15.40 -9.29
N GLY A 75 8.35 15.46 -10.23
CA GLY A 75 8.63 15.34 -11.67
C GLY A 75 8.18 14.01 -12.29
N GLY A 76 7.64 13.07 -11.51
CA GLY A 76 7.02 11.84 -12.02
C GLY A 76 7.82 10.56 -11.80
N ASP A 77 8.96 10.64 -11.10
CA ASP A 77 9.83 9.49 -10.87
C ASP A 77 9.39 8.69 -9.64
N LEU A 78 9.22 7.38 -9.84
CA LEU A 78 8.99 6.38 -8.79
C LEU A 78 10.26 5.54 -8.62
N ILE A 79 11.00 5.76 -7.53
CA ILE A 79 12.26 5.07 -7.25
C ILE A 79 11.99 3.88 -6.33
N PRO A 80 12.17 2.62 -6.76
CA PRO A 80 11.94 1.45 -5.91
C PRO A 80 12.85 1.50 -4.68
N TRP A 81 12.29 1.24 -3.50
CA TRP A 81 13.04 1.19 -2.25
C TRP A 81 12.99 -0.19 -1.60
N VAL A 82 11.79 -0.69 -1.27
CA VAL A 82 11.57 -1.97 -0.59
C VAL A 82 10.48 -2.75 -1.33
N ILE A 83 10.59 -4.07 -1.42
CA ILE A 83 9.53 -4.95 -1.93
C ILE A 83 8.94 -5.79 -0.79
N LEU A 84 7.61 -5.80 -0.70
CA LEU A 84 6.85 -6.50 0.32
C LEU A 84 6.23 -7.75 -0.29
N SER A 85 6.69 -8.93 0.13
CA SER A 85 6.04 -10.19 -0.24
C SER A 85 4.74 -10.38 0.56
N ASN A 86 3.74 -11.03 -0.01
CA ASN A 86 2.43 -11.17 0.61
C ASN A 86 2.47 -11.96 1.95
N GLY A 87 1.41 -11.87 2.76
CA GLY A 87 1.21 -12.68 3.96
C GLY A 87 2.35 -12.59 4.98
N ASP A 88 2.92 -13.73 5.34
CA ASP A 88 4.04 -13.86 6.28
C ASP A 88 5.41 -13.45 5.69
N GLY A 89 5.45 -13.04 4.43
CA GLY A 89 6.67 -12.70 3.70
C GLY A 89 7.25 -13.85 2.88
N ASN A 90 6.66 -15.05 2.91
CA ASN A 90 7.13 -16.21 2.15
C ASN A 90 6.17 -16.56 0.99
N GLN A 91 5.76 -15.53 0.24
CA GLN A 91 4.80 -15.68 -0.86
C GLN A 91 5.42 -15.16 -2.17
N LYS A 92 5.00 -15.75 -3.30
CA LYS A 92 5.54 -15.40 -4.63
C LYS A 92 5.00 -14.07 -5.17
N ASN A 93 3.85 -13.62 -4.67
CA ASN A 93 3.18 -12.40 -5.10
C ASN A 93 3.47 -11.23 -4.16
N GLY A 94 3.30 -10.02 -4.69
CA GLY A 94 3.37 -8.78 -3.92
C GLY A 94 2.30 -8.71 -2.83
N PHE A 95 2.64 -8.05 -1.74
CA PHE A 95 1.71 -7.70 -0.68
C PHE A 95 0.72 -6.65 -1.18
N LYS A 96 -0.57 -6.96 -1.05
CA LYS A 96 -1.66 -6.05 -1.42
C LYS A 96 -1.81 -5.00 -0.32
N ALA A 97 -0.99 -3.95 -0.39
CA ALA A 97 -1.02 -2.84 0.54
C ALA A 97 -2.26 -1.95 0.29
N GLU A 98 -2.94 -1.57 1.37
CA GLU A 98 -4.18 -0.77 1.32
C GLU A 98 -4.14 0.43 2.27
N TRP A 99 -3.19 0.45 3.20
CA TRP A 99 -2.94 1.58 4.08
C TRP A 99 -1.50 1.56 4.57
N ALA A 100 -0.99 2.72 4.93
CA ALA A 100 0.24 2.81 5.72
C ALA A 100 0.18 3.93 6.75
N THR A 101 1.01 3.80 7.80
CA THR A 101 1.18 4.82 8.81
C THR A 101 2.60 4.79 9.36
N VAL A 102 2.96 5.81 10.14
CA VAL A 102 4.26 5.86 10.83
C VAL A 102 4.01 5.70 12.33
N LYS A 103 4.75 4.77 12.95
CA LYS A 103 4.72 4.58 14.40
C LYS A 103 6.14 4.51 14.93
N GLY A 104 6.52 5.52 15.72
CA GLY A 104 7.90 5.66 16.18
C GLY A 104 8.84 5.87 15.00
N ASP A 105 9.81 5.00 14.85
CA ASP A 105 10.83 5.00 13.79
C ASP A 105 10.51 4.05 12.63
N LYS A 106 9.31 3.46 12.61
CA LYS A 106 8.91 2.47 11.59
C LYS A 106 7.78 2.96 10.70
N LEU A 107 7.86 2.58 9.44
CA LEU A 107 6.76 2.58 8.50
C LEU A 107 5.96 1.29 8.69
N ILE A 108 4.65 1.40 8.89
CA ILE A 108 3.73 0.29 9.09
C ILE A 108 2.80 0.22 7.89
N VAL A 109 2.77 -0.91 7.18
CA VAL A 109 1.96 -1.11 5.98
C VAL A 109 1.05 -2.31 6.18
N GLY A 110 -0.25 -2.14 5.97
CA GLY A 110 -1.19 -3.25 6.05
C GLY A 110 -2.03 -3.43 4.80
N SER A 111 -2.75 -4.55 4.80
CA SER A 111 -3.69 -4.94 3.75
C SER A 111 -5.12 -4.71 4.25
N THR A 112 -6.09 -5.28 3.54
CA THR A 112 -7.53 -5.12 3.81
C THR A 112 -7.97 -5.58 5.21
N GLY A 113 -7.20 -6.43 5.89
CA GLY A 113 -7.62 -7.01 7.18
C GLY A 113 -8.75 -8.04 7.05
N ILE A 114 -9.03 -8.49 5.83
CA ILE A 114 -10.18 -9.33 5.49
C ILE A 114 -9.70 -10.70 4.99
N PRO A 115 -9.90 -11.80 5.71
CA PRO A 115 -9.57 -13.13 5.20
C PRO A 115 -10.57 -13.55 4.10
N TRP A 116 -10.12 -14.36 3.16
CA TRP A 116 -10.98 -14.90 2.10
C TRP A 116 -10.89 -16.42 2.03
N PHE A 117 -11.97 -17.07 1.64
CA PHE A 117 -11.96 -18.52 1.44
C PHE A 117 -11.41 -18.84 0.04
N GLU A 118 -10.37 -19.68 -0.02
CA GLU A 118 -9.78 -20.13 -1.27
C GLU A 118 -10.43 -21.47 -1.66
N GLU A 119 -11.30 -21.45 -2.67
CA GLU A 119 -12.07 -22.64 -3.07
C GLU A 119 -11.18 -23.81 -3.54
N LYS A 120 -10.05 -23.51 -4.20
CA LYS A 120 -9.16 -24.55 -4.73
C LYS A 120 -8.47 -25.36 -3.64
N THR A 121 -8.09 -24.69 -2.55
CA THR A 121 -7.39 -25.32 -1.42
C THR A 121 -8.35 -25.62 -0.27
N GLN A 122 -9.63 -25.25 -0.39
CA GLN A 122 -10.66 -25.38 0.64
C GLN A 122 -10.20 -24.82 2.00
N SER A 123 -9.50 -23.69 1.96
CA SER A 123 -8.85 -23.12 3.14
C SER A 123 -9.09 -21.62 3.27
N LEU A 124 -9.21 -21.13 4.50
CA LEU A 124 -9.25 -19.70 4.77
C LEU A 124 -7.87 -19.07 4.59
N ASN A 125 -7.72 -18.23 3.58
CA ASN A 125 -6.54 -17.41 3.39
C ASN A 125 -6.57 -16.21 4.34
N THR A 126 -5.45 -15.96 5.01
CA THR A 126 -5.30 -14.92 6.03
C THR A 126 -4.18 -13.92 5.73
N TYR A 127 -3.68 -13.89 4.49
CA TYR A 127 -2.52 -13.05 4.12
C TYR A 127 -2.79 -11.56 4.32
N SER A 128 -4.02 -11.12 4.13
CA SER A 128 -4.48 -9.75 4.39
C SER A 128 -4.49 -9.35 5.87
N LEU A 129 -4.33 -10.31 6.79
CA LEU A 129 -4.24 -10.06 8.23
C LEU A 129 -2.81 -9.78 8.70
N TRP A 130 -1.83 -9.86 7.79
CA TRP A 130 -0.45 -9.54 8.09
C TRP A 130 -0.17 -8.06 7.85
N VAL A 131 0.74 -7.52 8.65
CA VAL A 131 1.23 -6.15 8.57
C VAL A 131 2.74 -6.18 8.43
N LYS A 132 3.28 -5.26 7.64
CA LYS A 132 4.71 -5.09 7.41
C LYS A 132 5.18 -3.91 8.25
N GLU A 133 6.19 -4.14 9.08
CA GLU A 133 6.92 -3.06 9.73
C GLU A 133 8.27 -2.89 9.05
N ILE A 134 8.56 -1.67 8.61
CA ILE A 134 9.75 -1.35 7.83
C ILE A 134 10.59 -0.33 8.60
N SER A 135 11.87 -0.63 8.83
CA SER A 135 12.82 0.32 9.44
C SER A 135 13.20 1.45 8.47
N LYS A 136 13.92 2.46 8.95
CA LYS A 136 14.43 3.54 8.10
C LYS A 136 15.43 3.06 7.05
N GLU A 137 16.10 1.95 7.34
CA GLU A 137 17.08 1.27 6.51
C GLU A 137 16.44 0.28 5.53
N GLY A 138 15.14 0.03 5.66
CA GLY A 138 14.36 -0.84 4.76
C GLY A 138 14.25 -2.29 5.22
N GLU A 139 14.62 -2.60 6.47
CA GLU A 139 14.45 -3.94 7.04
C GLU A 139 12.97 -4.23 7.27
N VAL A 140 12.48 -5.38 6.79
CA VAL A 140 11.06 -5.75 6.84
C VAL A 140 10.82 -6.81 7.91
N THR A 141 9.92 -6.51 8.85
CA THR A 141 9.36 -7.49 9.79
C THR A 141 7.89 -7.76 9.43
N ASN A 142 7.52 -9.03 9.36
CA ASN A 142 6.14 -9.46 9.07
C ASN A 142 5.43 -9.81 10.38
N VAL A 143 4.34 -9.12 10.70
CA VAL A 143 3.62 -9.27 11.97
C VAL A 143 2.18 -9.70 11.70
N ASN A 144 1.74 -10.79 12.32
CA ASN A 144 0.36 -11.24 12.23
C ASN A 144 -0.55 -10.38 13.10
N TRP A 145 -1.45 -9.63 12.48
CA TRP A 145 -2.39 -8.71 13.13
C TRP A 145 -3.81 -9.29 13.27
N LYS A 146 -4.02 -10.59 13.05
CA LYS A 146 -5.33 -11.25 13.18
C LYS A 146 -6.04 -10.87 14.49
N SER A 147 -5.33 -10.87 15.61
CA SER A 147 -5.92 -10.52 16.91
C SER A 147 -6.32 -9.04 17.00
N GLN A 148 -5.59 -8.14 16.35
CA GLN A 148 -5.89 -6.71 16.36
C GLN A 148 -7.09 -6.37 15.46
N TYR A 149 -7.12 -6.93 14.24
CA TYR A 149 -8.29 -6.83 13.37
C TYR A 149 -9.56 -7.40 14.06
N SER A 150 -9.43 -8.52 14.78
CA SER A 150 -10.54 -9.09 15.55
C SER A 150 -11.03 -8.16 16.65
N LYS A 151 -10.14 -7.46 17.36
CA LYS A 151 -10.52 -6.48 18.39
C LYS A 151 -11.27 -5.29 17.79
N VAL A 152 -10.81 -4.76 16.65
CA VAL A 152 -11.50 -3.67 15.94
C VAL A 152 -12.89 -4.11 15.52
N LYS A 153 -13.00 -5.27 14.88
CA LYS A 153 -14.28 -5.88 14.48
C LYS A 153 -15.25 -6.02 15.65
N ASN A 154 -14.76 -6.55 16.78
CA ASN A 154 -15.57 -6.72 17.99
C ASN A 154 -16.02 -5.39 18.58
N ALA A 155 -15.15 -4.39 18.61
CA ALA A 155 -15.48 -3.05 19.10
C ALA A 155 -16.54 -2.36 18.23
N MET A 156 -16.58 -2.67 16.93
CA MET A 156 -17.61 -2.20 16.00
C MET A 156 -18.93 -3.00 16.10
N GLY A 157 -19.01 -4.02 16.95
CA GLY A 157 -20.19 -4.87 17.09
C GLY A 157 -20.47 -5.76 15.87
N ILE A 158 -19.49 -5.98 14.99
CA ILE A 158 -19.68 -6.78 13.78
C ILE A 158 -19.60 -8.27 14.15
N PRO A 159 -20.65 -9.07 13.87
CA PRO A 159 -20.67 -10.49 14.21
C PRO A 159 -19.54 -11.28 13.55
N SER A 160 -19.06 -12.32 14.23
CA SER A 160 -18.04 -13.25 13.72
C SER A 160 -18.44 -13.89 12.39
N SER A 161 -19.74 -14.05 12.13
CA SER A 161 -20.33 -14.62 10.92
C SER A 161 -20.28 -13.71 9.69
N VAL A 162 -20.08 -12.40 9.87
CA VAL A 162 -19.93 -11.45 8.77
C VAL A 162 -18.44 -11.31 8.44
N GLY A 163 -18.04 -11.61 7.21
CA GLY A 163 -16.62 -11.79 6.84
C GLY A 163 -15.76 -10.52 6.81
N PHE A 164 -16.30 -9.33 7.07
CA PHE A 164 -15.68 -8.08 6.62
C PHE A 164 -15.84 -6.94 7.64
N VAL A 165 -14.80 -6.08 7.71
CA VAL A 165 -14.78 -4.72 8.27
C VAL A 165 -14.35 -3.81 7.13
#